data_AF-A0A1I5TWJ5-F1
#
_entry.id   AF-A0A1I5TWJ5-F1
#
_cell.length_a   1.000
_cell.length_b   1.000
_cell.length_c   1.000
_cell.angle_alpha   90.00
_cell.angle_beta   90.00
_cell.angle_gamma   90.00
#
_symmetry.space_group_name_H-M   'P 1'
#
loop_
_entity.id
_entity.type
_entity.pdbx_description
1 polymer ?
#
loop_
_entity_poly.entity_id
_entity_poly.type
_entity_poly.pdbx_seq_one_letter_code
_entity_poly.pdbx_strand_id
1 'polypeptide(L)'
;MPALRAARPLAALVLTAAPCLALATAAHAEGAKGTGPSGQTLTVSQADGLSTGGTTIRVTGTGFDTGKGIYVALCKDNGAGKAPSPCGGGADTSGSTGSSQWISSNPPPYGRSLAVPYGPGGTFAVTLRVGPALAGSTDCTEVRCAVVARADHTRTSDRSQDVRVPVAFDDGGMPAWAWAALAGGAAVLAAGAAALLVRRRRGGAAGAAP
;
A
#
# COMPACT_ATOMS: atom_id res chain seq x y z
N MET A 1 -28.91 -78.68 -6.69
CA MET A 1 -27.60 -78.52 -7.35
C MET A 1 -27.88 -78.09 -8.79
N PRO A 2 -27.21 -77.10 -9.42
CA PRO A 2 -26.10 -76.25 -8.99
C PRO A 2 -26.45 -74.75 -8.90
N ALA A 3 -25.50 -73.99 -8.36
CA ALA A 3 -25.55 -72.55 -8.13
C ALA A 3 -25.09 -71.75 -9.36
N LEU A 4 -25.68 -70.58 -9.61
CA LEU A 4 -25.02 -69.52 -10.38
C LEU A 4 -25.02 -68.22 -9.59
N ARG A 5 -23.82 -67.85 -9.14
CA ARG A 5 -23.50 -66.56 -8.52
C ARG A 5 -23.36 -65.52 -9.63
N ALA A 6 -24.22 -64.50 -9.63
CA ALA A 6 -24.03 -63.32 -10.46
C ALA A 6 -23.08 -62.36 -9.73
N ALA A 7 -21.85 -62.24 -10.23
CA ALA A 7 -20.86 -61.27 -9.76
C ALA A 7 -21.28 -59.86 -10.18
N ARG A 8 -21.39 -58.95 -9.22
CA ARG A 8 -21.58 -57.51 -9.48
C ARG A 8 -20.22 -56.89 -9.85
N PRO A 9 -20.10 -56.13 -10.95
CA PRO A 9 -18.86 -55.41 -11.24
C PRO A 9 -18.73 -54.21 -10.27
N LEU A 10 -17.62 -54.17 -9.54
CA LEU A 10 -17.17 -52.97 -8.84
C LEU A 10 -16.67 -51.97 -9.88
N ALA A 11 -17.47 -50.95 -10.18
CA ALA A 11 -17.02 -49.80 -10.94
C ALA A 11 -16.09 -48.95 -10.05
N ALA A 12 -14.78 -49.06 -10.27
CA ALA A 12 -13.80 -48.19 -9.64
C ALA A 12 -13.82 -46.81 -10.31
N LEU A 13 -14.42 -45.83 -9.64
CA LEU A 13 -14.39 -44.43 -10.03
C LEU A 13 -12.99 -43.86 -9.72
N VAL A 14 -12.12 -43.79 -10.72
CA VAL A 14 -10.80 -43.15 -10.61
C VAL A 14 -11.02 -41.63 -10.60
N LEU A 15 -10.92 -41.02 -9.42
CA LEU A 15 -10.99 -39.58 -9.24
C LEU A 15 -9.58 -38.99 -9.47
N THR A 16 -9.28 -38.58 -10.70
CA THR A 16 -8.03 -37.86 -10.99
C THR A 16 -8.14 -36.44 -10.45
N ALA A 17 -7.60 -36.20 -9.25
CA ALA A 17 -7.40 -34.86 -8.72
C ALA A 17 -6.23 -34.20 -9.47
N ALA A 18 -6.54 -33.31 -10.41
CA ALA A 18 -5.54 -32.47 -11.06
C ALA A 18 -5.05 -31.41 -10.04
N PRO A 19 -3.74 -31.36 -9.71
CA PRO A 19 -3.22 -30.28 -8.89
C PRO A 19 -3.16 -29.02 -9.74
N CYS A 20 -4.11 -28.11 -9.55
CA CYS A 20 -3.98 -26.73 -10.02
C CYS A 20 -2.81 -26.09 -9.26
N LEU A 21 -1.62 -26.08 -9.87
CA LEU A 21 -0.54 -25.20 -9.45
C LEU A 21 -0.97 -23.75 -9.70
N ALA A 22 -1.58 -23.13 -8.69
CA ALA A 22 -1.74 -21.69 -8.65
C ALA A 22 -0.36 -21.06 -8.51
N LEU A 23 0.21 -20.63 -9.64
CA LEU A 23 1.32 -19.69 -9.65
C LEU A 23 0.78 -18.38 -9.08
N ALA A 24 0.93 -18.18 -7.78
CA ALA A 24 0.80 -16.86 -7.17
C ALA A 24 1.92 -15.99 -7.73
N THR A 25 1.64 -15.23 -8.79
CA THR A 25 2.49 -14.10 -9.14
C THR A 25 2.45 -13.17 -7.95
N ALA A 26 3.54 -13.12 -7.19
CA ALA A 26 3.77 -12.02 -6.26
C ALA A 26 3.74 -10.76 -7.12
N ALA A 27 2.60 -10.05 -7.12
CA ALA A 27 2.53 -8.70 -7.64
C ALA A 27 3.50 -7.92 -6.77
N HIS A 28 4.70 -7.65 -7.30
CA HIS A 28 5.54 -6.60 -6.77
C HIS A 28 4.64 -5.37 -6.74
N ALA A 29 4.34 -4.85 -5.55
CA ALA A 29 3.60 -3.62 -5.41
C ALA A 29 4.42 -2.54 -6.12
N GLU A 30 4.06 -2.25 -7.37
CA GLU A 30 4.65 -1.16 -8.10
C GLU A 30 4.24 0.11 -7.35
N GLY A 31 5.23 0.88 -6.91
CA GLY A 31 5.00 2.02 -6.04
C GLY A 31 3.98 2.99 -6.64
N ALA A 32 3.23 3.68 -5.78
CA ALA A 32 2.25 4.66 -6.22
C ALA A 32 2.95 5.83 -6.93
N LYS A 33 2.41 6.26 -8.07
CA LYS A 33 2.99 7.29 -8.93
C LYS A 33 2.10 8.52 -9.04
N GLY A 34 2.74 9.69 -9.04
CA GLY A 34 2.14 10.98 -9.35
C GLY A 34 2.87 11.64 -10.51
N THR A 35 2.14 12.47 -11.26
CA THR A 35 2.70 13.27 -12.37
C THR A 35 2.42 14.75 -12.13
N GLY A 36 3.45 15.58 -12.31
CA GLY A 36 3.36 17.03 -12.15
C GLY A 36 3.03 17.76 -13.45
N PRO A 37 2.84 19.09 -13.37
CA PRO A 37 2.39 19.91 -14.49
C PRO A 37 3.38 20.00 -15.66
N SER A 38 4.67 19.73 -15.43
CA SER A 38 5.71 19.73 -16.48
C SER A 38 6.09 18.32 -16.94
N GLY A 39 5.29 17.30 -16.58
CA GLY A 39 5.54 15.89 -16.94
C GLY A 39 6.53 15.16 -16.01
N GLN A 40 7.07 15.84 -15.00
CA GLN A 40 7.89 15.20 -13.96
C GLN A 40 7.06 14.16 -13.18
N THR A 41 7.71 13.11 -12.70
CA THR A 41 7.03 12.05 -11.96
C THR A 41 7.65 11.80 -10.60
N LEU A 42 6.80 11.45 -9.63
CA LEU A 42 7.17 11.05 -8.28
C LEU A 42 6.62 9.64 -8.05
N THR A 43 7.44 8.73 -7.54
CA THR A 43 7.03 7.36 -7.19
C THR A 43 7.35 7.10 -5.73
N VAL A 44 6.40 6.52 -5.01
CA VAL A 44 6.49 6.20 -3.59
C VAL A 44 6.33 4.70 -3.42
N SER A 45 7.25 4.05 -2.69
CA SER A 45 7.25 2.59 -2.54
C SER A 45 6.00 2.01 -1.87
N GLN A 46 5.33 2.82 -1.05
CA GLN A 46 4.09 2.46 -0.37
C GLN A 46 3.27 3.73 -0.13
N ALA A 47 2.02 3.74 -0.60
CA ALA A 47 1.09 4.86 -0.40
C ALA A 47 -0.10 4.50 0.50
N ASP A 48 -0.49 3.24 0.56
CA ASP A 48 -1.58 2.74 1.40
C ASP A 48 -1.04 1.82 2.49
N GLY A 49 -1.82 1.52 3.52
CA GLY A 49 -1.38 0.63 4.59
C GLY A 49 -0.28 1.24 5.46
N LEU A 50 -0.12 2.57 5.48
CA LEU A 50 0.96 3.20 6.26
C LEU A 50 0.66 3.06 7.76
N SER A 51 1.67 2.62 8.51
CA SER A 51 1.60 2.51 9.96
C SER A 51 1.50 3.88 10.63
N THR A 52 0.58 4.02 11.59
CA THR A 52 0.46 5.20 12.45
C THR A 52 1.66 5.36 13.40
N GLY A 53 2.37 4.26 13.72
CA GLY A 53 3.67 4.26 14.41
C GLY A 53 4.86 4.70 13.52
N GLY A 54 4.57 5.08 12.28
CA GLY A 54 5.51 5.57 11.30
C GLY A 54 5.97 4.49 10.33
N THR A 55 6.11 4.87 9.07
CA THR A 55 6.54 4.00 7.97
C THR A 55 7.73 4.61 7.27
N THR A 56 8.74 3.79 7.00
CA THR A 56 9.88 4.21 6.16
C THR A 56 9.54 3.91 4.70
N ILE A 57 9.47 4.95 3.87
CA ILE A 57 9.12 4.84 2.45
C ILE A 57 10.29 5.33 1.58
N ARG A 58 10.48 4.69 0.43
CA ARG A 58 11.38 5.18 -0.62
C ARG A 58 10.61 6.08 -1.57
N VAL A 59 11.19 7.22 -1.89
CA VAL A 59 10.63 8.19 -2.84
C VAL A 59 11.64 8.45 -3.94
N THR A 60 11.21 8.28 -5.20
CA THR A 60 12.02 8.62 -6.37
C THR A 60 11.32 9.63 -7.25
N GLY A 61 12.10 10.58 -7.78
CA GLY A 61 11.62 11.55 -8.76
C GLY A 61 12.39 11.48 -10.06
N THR A 62 11.76 11.89 -11.15
CA THR A 62 12.37 12.04 -12.49
C THR A 62 11.77 13.24 -13.22
N GLY A 63 12.55 13.93 -14.06
CA GLY A 63 12.07 15.02 -14.91
C GLY A 63 11.91 16.37 -14.21
N PHE A 64 12.43 16.54 -13.00
CA PHE A 64 12.38 17.81 -12.29
C PHE A 64 13.37 18.83 -12.88
N ASP A 65 13.00 20.11 -12.89
CA ASP A 65 13.91 21.20 -13.28
C ASP A 65 15.03 21.37 -12.24
N THR A 66 16.26 21.02 -12.61
CA THR A 66 17.44 21.06 -11.74
C THR A 66 17.90 22.48 -11.38
N GLY A 67 17.40 23.51 -12.09
CA GLY A 67 17.60 24.92 -11.73
C GLY A 67 16.79 25.35 -10.52
N LYS A 68 15.85 24.52 -10.06
CA LYS A 68 14.94 24.81 -8.94
C LYS A 68 15.07 23.75 -7.85
N GLY A 69 15.36 24.17 -6.63
CA GLY A 69 15.30 23.26 -5.48
C GLY A 69 13.85 22.93 -5.11
N ILE A 70 13.64 21.73 -4.58
CA ILE A 70 12.35 21.24 -4.11
C ILE A 70 12.46 20.63 -2.72
N TYR A 71 11.35 20.63 -1.99
CA TYR A 71 11.14 19.74 -0.85
C TYR A 71 10.33 18.53 -1.29
N VAL A 72 10.71 17.36 -0.76
CA VAL A 72 9.93 16.12 -0.83
C VAL A 72 9.52 15.75 0.59
N ALA A 73 8.22 15.75 0.88
CA ALA A 73 7.69 15.55 2.23
C ALA A 73 6.26 15.00 2.23
N LEU A 74 5.82 14.40 3.33
CA LEU A 74 4.38 14.21 3.59
C LEU A 74 3.75 15.57 3.88
N CYS A 75 2.64 15.89 3.24
CA CYS A 75 1.91 17.13 3.49
C CYS A 75 0.40 16.89 3.50
N LYS A 76 -0.33 17.77 4.18
CA LYS A 76 -1.76 17.93 3.94
C LYS A 76 -2.01 18.38 2.50
N ASP A 77 -2.87 17.66 1.81
CA ASP A 77 -3.30 18.01 0.47
C ASP A 77 -4.48 19.00 0.52
N ASN A 78 -4.17 20.28 0.33
CA ASN A 78 -5.17 21.35 0.27
C ASN A 78 -5.93 21.43 -1.06
N GLY A 79 -5.67 20.50 -1.99
CA GLY A 79 -6.30 20.43 -3.31
C GLY A 79 -5.50 21.12 -4.43
N ALA A 80 -6.01 20.97 -5.65
CA ALA A 80 -5.36 21.46 -6.86
C ALA A 80 -5.11 22.98 -6.82
N GLY A 81 -3.94 23.41 -7.29
CA GLY A 81 -3.53 24.81 -7.31
C GLY A 81 -3.23 25.44 -5.95
N LYS A 82 -3.56 24.77 -4.83
CA LYS A 82 -3.27 25.26 -3.48
C LYS A 82 -1.97 24.68 -2.95
N ALA A 83 -1.21 25.49 -2.22
CA ALA A 83 0.02 25.01 -1.59
C ALA A 83 -0.30 23.86 -0.60
N PRO A 84 0.33 22.69 -0.73
CA PRO A 84 0.23 21.63 0.27
C PRO A 84 0.94 22.10 1.55
N SER A 85 0.22 22.07 2.66
CA SER A 85 0.68 22.57 3.97
C SER A 85 -0.39 22.25 5.04
N PRO A 86 0.00 21.94 6.28
CA PRO A 86 1.37 21.77 6.78
C PRO A 86 2.04 20.54 6.17
N CYS A 87 3.38 20.50 6.23
CA CYS A 87 4.18 19.36 5.83
C CYS A 87 4.95 18.79 7.03
N GLY A 88 5.24 17.50 6.98
CA GLY A 88 6.04 16.77 7.96
C GLY A 88 7.49 17.23 7.94
N GLY A 89 8.18 17.08 9.08
CA GLY A 89 9.57 17.51 9.27
C GLY A 89 9.77 19.00 9.54
N GLY A 90 8.79 19.85 9.21
CA GLY A 90 8.95 21.31 9.36
C GLY A 90 10.16 21.83 8.58
N ALA A 91 10.77 22.91 9.06
CA ALA A 91 12.09 23.32 8.59
C ALA A 91 13.14 22.42 9.25
N ASP A 92 13.42 21.25 8.67
CA ASP A 92 14.48 20.38 9.18
C ASP A 92 15.87 20.99 8.87
N THR A 93 16.28 21.93 9.71
CA THR A 93 17.57 22.63 9.61
C THR A 93 18.76 21.75 9.99
N SER A 94 18.48 20.54 10.49
CA SER A 94 19.47 19.55 10.91
C SER A 94 19.61 18.36 9.95
N GLY A 95 18.65 18.18 9.04
CA GLY A 95 18.51 16.99 8.21
C GLY A 95 18.19 15.69 8.98
N SER A 96 17.88 15.77 10.28
CA SER A 96 17.81 14.61 11.18
C SER A 96 16.38 14.15 11.47
N THR A 97 15.35 14.89 11.05
CA THR A 97 13.95 14.50 11.28
C THR A 97 13.52 13.34 10.39
N GLY A 98 14.20 13.13 9.26
CA GLY A 98 13.90 12.09 8.26
C GLY A 98 12.51 12.20 7.63
N SER A 99 11.76 13.25 7.96
CA SER A 99 10.34 13.41 7.61
C SER A 99 10.14 14.27 6.35
N SER A 100 11.22 14.90 5.88
CA SER A 100 11.31 15.65 4.64
C SER A 100 12.73 15.59 4.09
N GLN A 101 12.91 15.85 2.80
CA GLN A 101 14.23 15.99 2.20
C GLN A 101 14.24 17.19 1.24
N TRP A 102 15.29 18.01 1.34
CA TRP A 102 15.58 19.05 0.37
C TRP A 102 16.40 18.46 -0.78
N ILE A 103 15.92 18.63 -2.02
CA ILE A 103 16.64 18.29 -3.23
C ILE A 103 17.03 19.58 -3.94
N SER A 104 18.32 19.82 -4.15
CA SER A 104 18.81 20.98 -4.90
C SER A 104 20.24 20.77 -5.36
N SER A 105 20.51 21.01 -6.65
CA SER A 105 21.87 21.05 -7.18
C SER A 105 22.53 22.42 -7.00
N ASN A 106 21.77 23.44 -6.57
CA ASN A 106 22.23 24.81 -6.36
C ASN A 106 21.73 25.39 -5.02
N PRO A 107 21.97 24.73 -3.87
CA PRO A 107 21.53 25.26 -2.59
C PRO A 107 22.34 26.51 -2.19
N PRO A 108 21.74 27.47 -1.47
CA PRO A 108 22.48 28.53 -0.79
C PRO A 108 23.48 27.95 0.23
N PRO A 109 24.47 28.74 0.71
CA PRO A 109 25.55 28.23 1.56
C PRO A 109 25.11 27.40 2.77
N TYR A 110 24.03 27.80 3.46
CA TYR A 110 23.49 27.07 4.61
C TYR A 110 22.89 25.69 4.26
N GLY A 111 22.54 25.47 2.99
CA GLY A 111 21.92 24.25 2.51
C GLY A 111 22.88 23.21 1.96
N ARG A 112 24.17 23.53 1.82
CA ARG A 112 25.14 22.66 1.13
C ARG A 112 25.31 21.28 1.75
N SER A 113 25.16 21.16 3.07
CA SER A 113 25.20 19.88 3.80
C SER A 113 23.82 19.26 4.05
N LEU A 114 22.74 19.94 3.67
CA LEU A 114 21.36 19.51 3.93
C LEU A 114 20.66 19.01 2.66
N ALA A 115 20.95 19.65 1.52
CA ALA A 115 20.34 19.33 0.25
C ALA A 115 21.04 18.15 -0.43
N VAL A 116 20.23 17.23 -0.96
CA VAL A 116 20.69 16.18 -1.87
C VAL A 116 20.69 16.75 -3.30
N PRO A 117 21.78 16.67 -4.06
CA PRO A 117 21.77 17.13 -5.45
C PRO A 117 20.89 16.25 -6.33
N TYR A 118 20.31 16.83 -7.38
CA TYR A 118 19.67 16.02 -8.42
C TYR A 118 20.72 15.23 -9.20
N GLY A 119 20.33 14.04 -9.65
CA GLY A 119 21.01 13.30 -10.70
C GLY A 119 20.58 13.74 -12.11
N PRO A 120 21.13 13.08 -13.16
CA PRO A 120 20.82 13.38 -14.56
C PRO A 120 19.33 13.38 -14.86
N GLY A 121 18.85 14.33 -15.67
CA GLY A 121 17.43 14.41 -16.05
C GLY A 121 16.48 14.75 -14.88
N GLY A 122 16.97 15.42 -13.83
CA GLY A 122 16.15 15.82 -12.70
C GLY A 122 15.75 14.65 -11.79
N THR A 123 16.60 13.64 -11.70
CA THR A 123 16.32 12.45 -10.90
C THR A 123 16.72 12.62 -9.44
N PHE A 124 16.04 11.93 -8.53
CA PHE A 124 16.53 11.72 -7.16
C PHE A 124 15.96 10.43 -6.57
N ALA A 125 16.59 9.94 -5.51
CA ALA A 125 16.11 8.82 -4.71
C ALA A 125 16.41 9.08 -3.23
N VAL A 126 15.37 9.09 -2.41
CA VAL A 126 15.46 9.44 -0.99
C VAL A 126 14.57 8.53 -0.15
N THR A 127 14.83 8.48 1.15
CA THR A 127 14.02 7.74 2.11
C THR A 127 13.39 8.71 3.08
N LEU A 128 12.09 8.57 3.32
CA LEU A 128 11.35 9.37 4.30
C LEU A 128 10.77 8.45 5.36
N ARG A 129 10.82 8.86 6.63
CA ARG A 129 10.03 8.27 7.72
C ARG A 129 8.76 9.12 7.89
N VAL A 130 7.61 8.58 7.52
CA VAL A 130 6.33 9.30 7.55
C VAL A 130 5.44 8.76 8.65
N GLY A 131 4.79 9.66 9.40
CA GLY A 131 3.73 9.36 10.36
C GLY A 131 2.53 10.27 10.10
N PRO A 132 1.35 9.96 10.67
CA PRO A 132 0.11 10.65 10.30
C PRO A 132 0.01 12.07 10.89
N ALA A 133 0.70 12.35 12.00
CA ALA A 133 0.66 13.65 12.66
C ALA A 133 1.56 14.67 11.95
N LEU A 134 0.98 15.82 11.62
CA LEU A 134 1.65 17.00 11.08
C LEU A 134 1.50 18.19 12.04
N ALA A 135 2.21 19.29 11.76
CA ALA A 135 2.11 20.52 12.54
C ALA A 135 0.67 21.07 12.62
N GLY A 136 0.37 21.85 13.65
CA GLY A 136 -0.95 22.49 13.80
C GLY A 136 -2.10 21.50 13.92
N SER A 137 -1.90 20.44 14.72
CA SER A 137 -2.88 19.37 15.01
C SER A 137 -3.50 18.71 13.78
N THR A 138 -2.78 18.69 12.66
CA THR A 138 -3.26 18.04 11.43
C THR A 138 -2.96 16.55 11.48
N ASP A 139 -3.98 15.71 11.31
CA ASP A 139 -3.86 14.25 11.31
C ASP A 139 -4.25 13.65 9.95
N CYS A 140 -3.30 13.01 9.27
CA CYS A 140 -3.49 12.37 7.97
C CYS A 140 -4.33 11.09 7.99
N THR A 141 -4.76 10.62 9.16
CA THR A 141 -5.82 9.60 9.29
C THR A 141 -7.22 10.20 9.12
N GLU A 142 -7.37 11.51 9.34
CA GLU A 142 -8.64 12.23 9.29
C GLU A 142 -8.77 13.14 8.07
N VAL A 143 -7.64 13.64 7.55
CA VAL A 143 -7.61 14.53 6.37
C VAL A 143 -6.80 13.93 5.23
N ARG A 144 -7.05 14.44 4.02
CA ARG A 144 -6.28 14.05 2.85
C ARG A 144 -4.83 14.51 2.96
N CYS A 145 -3.91 13.57 2.85
CA CYS A 145 -2.48 13.84 2.77
C CYS A 145 -1.86 13.17 1.54
N ALA A 146 -0.70 13.68 1.15
CA ALA A 146 0.08 13.18 0.04
C ALA A 146 1.57 13.31 0.33
N VAL A 147 2.38 12.42 -0.23
CA VAL A 147 3.80 12.71 -0.43
C VAL A 147 3.90 13.68 -1.59
N VAL A 148 4.53 14.82 -1.33
CA VAL A 148 4.58 15.94 -2.26
C VAL A 148 6.01 16.34 -2.56
N ALA A 149 6.31 16.52 -3.84
CA ALA A 149 7.40 17.38 -4.29
C ALA A 149 6.86 18.78 -4.52
N ARG A 150 7.51 19.83 -3.99
CA ARG A 150 7.16 21.24 -4.23
C ARG A 150 8.39 22.13 -4.24
N ALA A 151 8.34 23.26 -4.94
CA ALA A 151 9.44 24.23 -4.92
C ALA A 151 9.82 24.62 -3.48
N ASP A 152 11.13 24.76 -3.25
CA ASP A 152 11.68 25.06 -1.93
C ASP A 152 11.35 26.48 -1.44
N HIS A 153 11.85 26.82 -0.24
CA HIS A 153 11.56 28.09 0.43
C HIS A 153 12.07 29.33 -0.33
N THR A 154 12.92 29.16 -1.36
CA THR A 154 13.36 30.28 -2.20
C THR A 154 12.31 30.68 -3.24
N ARG A 155 11.31 29.82 -3.49
CA ARG A 155 10.28 29.99 -4.54
C ARG A 155 8.92 29.46 -4.09
N THR A 156 8.45 29.87 -2.91
CA THR A 156 7.28 29.27 -2.24
C THR A 156 5.97 29.32 -3.05
N SER A 157 5.82 30.30 -3.96
CA SER A 157 4.69 30.45 -4.87
C SER A 157 4.81 29.64 -6.17
N ASP A 158 6.00 29.15 -6.54
CA ASP A 158 6.21 28.40 -7.77
C ASP A 158 5.63 26.99 -7.64
N ARG A 159 4.62 26.66 -8.45
CA ARG A 159 3.95 25.34 -8.46
C ARG A 159 4.35 24.48 -9.67
N SER A 160 5.29 24.93 -10.50
CA SER A 160 5.75 24.18 -11.70
C SER A 160 6.41 22.84 -11.37
N GLN A 161 6.89 22.68 -10.14
CA GLN A 161 7.51 21.46 -9.62
C GLN A 161 6.57 20.62 -8.74
N ASP A 162 5.30 21.02 -8.59
CA ASP A 162 4.36 20.30 -7.71
C ASP A 162 4.01 18.92 -8.27
N VAL A 163 4.30 17.87 -7.49
CA VAL A 163 3.83 16.50 -7.76
C VAL A 163 3.26 15.94 -6.48
N ARG A 164 2.11 15.25 -6.56
CA ARG A 164 1.44 14.67 -5.39
C ARG A 164 1.20 13.18 -5.62
N VAL A 165 1.51 12.39 -4.60
CA VAL A 165 1.13 10.98 -4.50
C VAL A 165 0.26 10.86 -3.24
N PRO A 166 -1.08 10.72 -3.37
CA PRO A 166 -1.96 10.53 -2.22
C PRO A 166 -1.52 9.35 -1.36
N VAL A 167 -1.72 9.46 -0.05
CA VAL A 167 -1.40 8.37 0.89
C VAL A 167 -2.51 8.13 1.90
N ALA A 168 -2.55 6.93 2.47
CA ALA A 168 -3.48 6.51 3.51
C ALA A 168 -2.74 5.83 4.68
N PHE A 169 -3.15 6.17 5.91
CA PHE A 169 -2.68 5.57 7.15
C PHE A 169 -3.82 4.74 7.77
N ASP A 170 -3.59 3.45 7.94
CA ASP A 170 -4.58 2.47 8.40
C ASP A 170 -3.91 1.25 9.08
N ASP A 171 -2.69 1.43 9.59
CA ASP A 171 -1.89 0.41 10.30
C ASP A 171 -1.62 -0.88 9.53
N GLY A 172 -1.73 -0.84 8.20
CA GLY A 172 -1.61 -2.05 7.38
C GLY A 172 -2.69 -3.08 7.72
N GLY A 173 -3.86 -2.62 8.19
CA GLY A 173 -5.02 -3.46 8.44
C GLY A 173 -5.27 -4.35 7.24
N MET A 174 -5.46 -5.66 7.51
CA MET A 174 -5.67 -6.68 6.48
C MET A 174 -6.59 -6.14 5.39
N PRO A 175 -6.18 -6.19 4.11
CA PRO A 175 -6.95 -5.59 3.04
C PRO A 175 -8.37 -6.16 3.05
N ALA A 176 -9.37 -5.38 2.65
CA ALA A 176 -10.78 -5.77 2.77
C ALA A 176 -11.09 -7.18 2.20
N TRP A 177 -10.33 -7.64 1.20
CA TRP A 177 -10.43 -9.00 0.65
C TRP A 177 -9.95 -10.10 1.62
N ALA A 178 -8.98 -9.83 2.49
CA ALA A 178 -8.53 -10.75 3.53
C ALA A 178 -9.59 -10.92 4.63
N TRP A 179 -10.34 -9.86 4.95
CA TRP A 179 -11.53 -9.96 5.78
C TRP A 179 -12.64 -10.78 5.11
N ALA A 180 -12.87 -10.58 3.81
CA ALA A 180 -13.82 -11.38 3.04
C ALA A 180 -13.41 -12.88 2.96
N ALA A 181 -12.12 -13.18 2.86
CA ALA A 181 -11.60 -14.55 2.87
C ALA A 181 -11.75 -15.22 4.24
N LEU A 182 -11.52 -14.50 5.33
CA LEU A 182 -11.72 -15.00 6.70
C LEU A 182 -13.22 -15.19 7.02
N ALA A 183 -14.07 -14.26 6.59
CA ALA A 183 -15.53 -14.39 6.72
C ALA A 183 -16.07 -15.56 5.86
N GLY A 184 -15.54 -15.75 4.65
CA GLY A 184 -15.87 -16.87 3.77
C GLY A 184 -15.42 -18.22 4.33
N GLY A 185 -14.23 -18.30 4.94
CA GLY A 185 -13.72 -19.52 5.58
C GLY A 185 -14.56 -19.98 6.78
N ALA A 186 -15.07 -19.04 7.59
CA ALA A 186 -15.97 -19.35 8.69
C ALA A 186 -17.31 -19.94 8.21
N ALA A 187 -17.84 -19.46 7.07
CA ALA A 187 -19.08 -19.98 6.49
C ALA A 187 -18.93 -21.43 5.97
N VAL A 188 -17.77 -21.80 5.44
CA VAL A 188 -17.49 -23.17 4.95
C VAL A 188 -17.42 -24.19 6.10
N LEU A 189 -16.86 -23.81 7.26
CA LEU A 189 -16.79 -24.69 8.43
C LEU A 189 -18.17 -24.93 9.09
N ALA A 190 -19.03 -23.90 9.13
CA ALA A 190 -20.39 -24.03 9.67
C ALA A 190 -21.28 -24.94 8.79
N ALA A 191 -21.16 -24.85 7.46
CA ALA A 191 -21.89 -25.70 6.54
C ALA A 191 -21.46 -27.18 6.62
N GLY A 192 -20.16 -27.44 6.82
CA GLY A 192 -19.63 -28.79 7.02
C GLY A 192 -20.14 -29.46 8.30
N ALA A 193 -20.20 -28.73 9.41
CA ALA A 193 -20.70 -29.23 10.69
C ALA A 193 -22.22 -29.53 10.65
N ALA A 194 -23.01 -28.68 9.98
CA ALA A 194 -24.44 -28.89 9.80
C ALA A 194 -24.74 -30.14 8.94
N ALA A 195 -23.98 -30.37 7.86
CA ALA A 195 -24.14 -31.55 7.01
C ALA A 195 -23.81 -32.87 7.73
N LEU A 196 -22.77 -32.88 8.60
CA LEU A 196 -22.44 -34.05 9.43
C LEU A 196 -23.53 -34.37 10.48
N LEU A 197 -24.13 -33.34 11.09
CA LEU A 197 -25.19 -33.51 12.09
C LEU A 197 -26.50 -34.04 11.48
N VAL A 198 -26.89 -33.57 10.29
CA VAL A 198 -28.07 -34.07 9.57
C VAL A 198 -27.90 -35.53 9.14
N ARG A 199 -26.69 -35.92 8.70
CA ARG A 199 -26.39 -37.30 8.29
C ARG A 199 -26.44 -38.29 9.46
N ARG A 200 -26.01 -37.86 10.66
CA ARG A 200 -26.04 -38.67 11.88
C ARG A 200 -27.47 -38.92 12.40
N ARG A 201 -28.37 -37.94 12.27
CA ARG A 201 -29.79 -38.09 12.63
C ARG A 201 -30.56 -39.05 11.71
N ARG A 202 -30.24 -39.07 10.42
CA ARG A 202 -30.87 -40.01 9.46
C ARG A 202 -30.40 -41.46 9.63
N GLY A 203 -29.19 -41.68 10.15
CA GLY A 203 -28.67 -43.03 10.46
C GLY A 203 -29.22 -43.63 11.76
N GLY A 204 -29.68 -42.81 12.70
CA GLY A 204 -30.20 -43.26 14.00
C GLY A 204 -31.68 -43.69 14.02
N ALA A 205 -32.45 -43.35 12.97
CA ALA A 205 -33.89 -43.66 12.90
C ALA A 205 -34.21 -45.01 12.25
N ALA A 206 -33.20 -45.78 11.81
CA ALA A 206 -33.39 -47.07 11.13
C ALA A 206 -33.21 -48.30 12.06
N GLY A 207 -33.13 -48.10 13.39
CA GLY A 207 -32.85 -49.16 14.34
C GLY A 207 -33.75 -49.13 15.57
N ALA A 208 -35.07 -49.15 15.37
CA ALA A 208 -36.01 -49.50 16.44
C ALA A 208 -37.34 -49.99 15.84
N ALA A 209 -37.47 -51.31 15.69
CA ALA A 209 -38.75 -52.01 15.65
C ALA A 209 -38.53 -53.37 16.35
N PRO A 210 -39.54 -53.87 17.09
CA PRO A 210 -39.40 -54.75 18.25
C PRO A 210 -38.90 -56.17 17.94
#